data_AF-A0AA37PF50-F1
#
_entry.id   AF-A0AA37PF50-F1
#
_cell.length_a   1.000
_cell.length_b   1.000
_cell.length_c   1.000
_cell.angle_alpha   90.00
_cell.angle_beta   90.00
_cell.angle_gamma   90.00
#
_symmetry.space_group_name_H-M   'P 1'
#
loop_
_entity.id
_entity.type
_entity.pdbx_description
1 polymer ?
#
loop_
_entity_poly.entity_id
_entity_poly.type
_entity_poly.pdbx_seq_one_letter_code
_entity_poly.pdbx_strand_id
1 'polypeptide(L)'
;MAGDGKDNELPIAIAALVIAIAALIAATLQILQATFASARGLPNCNAVVMGGWSKATKTRLKITQLRLVVKFEAPVIFLAPPRNESRPEPSLEMWSAEGTEKSCQKNRLDWAKLFKDLGSKATEKVHTVDMELATWVYLLIAIEKMEKDSKSWELAKFRQEGFPGTVPSDLPEPTLAVKIQAKQRSFDTIPAMKKPFATSTISHLVELAAILGIYWKVFDRDNNQYRAEGNGYSLTGSRIADLGIQFVFEKTGHTAFEARRVIPTSEVKELCFGRVPTLFRKKVNYDEDVDWQKELKTSSGTGIKVEILQMSSVEEIAETLTQIGCNGNTTLYYTDKKKHRHLFPGS
;
A
#
# COMPACT_ATOMS: atom_id res chain seq x y z
N MET A 1 75.71 -15.46 -44.16
CA MET A 1 74.44 -16.21 -44.05
C MET A 1 73.46 -15.34 -43.28
N ALA A 2 72.70 -14.52 -43.98
CA ALA A 2 71.72 -13.59 -43.39
C ALA A 2 70.61 -13.42 -44.42
N GLY A 3 69.43 -13.98 -44.17
CA GLY A 3 68.30 -13.85 -45.10
C GLY A 3 67.27 -14.96 -45.05
N ASP A 4 66.80 -15.36 -43.87
CA ASP A 4 65.65 -16.28 -43.75
C ASP A 4 64.73 -16.00 -42.54
N GLY A 5 65.00 -14.92 -41.79
CA GLY A 5 64.24 -14.58 -40.56
C GLY A 5 63.06 -13.64 -40.77
N LYS A 6 63.09 -12.78 -41.80
CA LYS A 6 62.10 -11.70 -41.97
C LYS A 6 60.77 -12.15 -42.56
N ASP A 7 60.74 -13.23 -43.33
CA ASP A 7 59.54 -13.64 -44.07
C ASP A 7 58.51 -14.35 -43.18
N ASN A 8 58.96 -14.95 -42.07
CA ASN A 8 58.08 -15.53 -41.04
C ASN A 8 57.67 -14.52 -39.95
N GLU A 9 58.38 -13.41 -39.77
CA GLU A 9 58.07 -12.42 -38.74
C GLU A 9 56.78 -11.64 -39.04
N LEU A 10 56.54 -11.30 -40.31
CA LEU A 10 55.36 -10.54 -40.74
C LEU A 10 54.02 -11.29 -40.51
N PRO A 11 53.85 -12.57 -40.95
CA PRO A 11 52.62 -13.31 -40.71
C PRO A 11 52.41 -13.61 -39.22
N ILE A 12 53.47 -13.84 -38.46
CA ILE A 12 53.39 -14.02 -37.00
C ILE A 12 52.92 -12.72 -36.33
N ALA A 13 53.45 -11.56 -36.74
CA ALA A 13 53.04 -10.26 -36.20
C ALA A 13 51.57 -9.93 -36.53
N ILE A 14 51.11 -10.23 -37.75
CA ILE A 14 49.70 -10.06 -38.14
C ILE A 14 48.80 -10.99 -37.31
N ALA A 15 49.17 -12.26 -37.16
CA ALA A 15 48.42 -13.20 -36.34
C ALA A 15 48.35 -12.76 -34.88
N ALA A 16 49.47 -12.31 -34.30
CA ALA A 16 49.52 -11.78 -32.94
C ALA A 16 48.64 -10.53 -32.77
N LEU A 17 48.61 -9.64 -33.76
CA LEU A 17 47.74 -8.46 -33.74
C LEU A 17 46.27 -8.84 -33.75
N VAL A 18 45.88 -9.80 -34.59
CA VAL A 18 44.49 -10.29 -34.66
C VAL A 18 44.09 -10.93 -33.33
N ILE A 19 44.96 -11.75 -32.72
CA ILE A 19 44.70 -12.36 -31.42
C ILE A 19 44.59 -11.29 -30.33
N ALA A 20 45.45 -10.28 -30.33
CA ALA A 20 45.41 -9.18 -29.37
C ALA A 20 44.12 -8.34 -29.49
N ILE A 21 43.68 -8.05 -30.72
CA ILE A 21 42.41 -7.35 -30.97
C ILE A 21 41.22 -8.19 -30.49
N ALA A 22 41.20 -9.49 -30.81
CA ALA A 22 40.15 -10.39 -30.36
C ALA A 22 40.10 -10.49 -28.82
N ALA A 23 41.27 -10.60 -28.18
CA ALA A 23 41.39 -10.60 -26.72
C ALA A 23 40.89 -9.29 -26.10
N LEU A 24 41.20 -8.14 -26.71
CA LEU A 24 40.71 -6.84 -26.25
C LEU A 24 39.18 -6.72 -26.38
N ILE A 25 38.61 -7.19 -27.48
CA ILE A 25 37.14 -7.25 -27.66
C ILE A 25 36.51 -8.16 -26.60
N ALA A 26 37.07 -9.34 -26.36
CA ALA A 26 36.57 -10.25 -25.33
C ALA A 26 36.66 -9.63 -23.92
N ALA A 27 37.78 -9.00 -23.58
CA ALA A 27 37.98 -8.35 -22.29
C ALA A 27 37.01 -7.16 -22.10
N THR A 28 36.79 -6.35 -23.14
CA THR A 28 35.83 -5.23 -23.06
C THR A 28 34.39 -5.72 -22.90
N LEU A 29 33.99 -6.77 -23.61
CA LEU A 29 32.67 -7.39 -23.44
C LEU A 29 32.50 -8.00 -22.05
N GLN A 30 33.54 -8.64 -21.49
CA GLN A 30 33.52 -9.18 -20.13
C GLN A 30 33.36 -8.08 -19.08
N ILE A 31 34.10 -6.97 -19.20
CA ILE A 31 33.95 -5.81 -18.30
C ILE A 31 32.54 -5.20 -18.43
N LEU A 32 32.03 -5.10 -19.65
CA LEU A 32 30.67 -4.57 -19.89
C LEU A 32 29.61 -5.49 -19.26
N GLN A 33 29.72 -6.81 -19.45
CA GLN A 33 28.81 -7.77 -18.84
C GLN A 33 28.90 -7.73 -17.31
N ALA A 34 30.09 -7.64 -16.73
CA ALA A 34 30.29 -7.56 -15.28
C ALA A 34 29.70 -6.26 -14.70
N THR A 35 29.84 -5.13 -15.40
CA THR A 35 29.27 -3.85 -14.97
C THR A 35 27.73 -3.85 -15.06
N PHE A 36 27.13 -4.45 -16.10
CA PHE A 36 25.68 -4.64 -16.14
C PHE A 36 25.17 -5.64 -15.09
N ALA A 37 25.89 -6.74 -14.85
CA ALA A 37 25.55 -7.71 -13.81
C ALA A 37 25.64 -7.10 -12.39
N SER A 38 26.47 -6.07 -12.20
CA SER A 38 26.56 -5.33 -10.93
C SER A 38 25.29 -4.51 -10.60
N ALA A 39 24.42 -4.26 -11.58
CA ALA A 39 23.21 -3.46 -11.43
C ALA A 39 22.12 -4.21 -10.64
N ARG A 40 22.22 -4.17 -9.30
CA ARG A 40 21.23 -4.81 -8.42
C ARG A 40 19.82 -4.23 -8.64
N GLY A 41 18.87 -5.13 -8.88
CA GLY A 41 17.45 -4.80 -9.00
C GLY A 41 17.02 -4.16 -10.32
N LEU A 42 17.94 -3.90 -11.27
CA LEU A 42 17.60 -3.38 -12.60
C LEU A 42 16.55 -4.23 -13.34
N PRO A 43 16.64 -5.58 -13.35
CA PRO A 43 15.62 -6.41 -14.00
C PRO A 43 14.22 -6.23 -13.40
N ASN A 44 14.13 -5.82 -12.13
CA ASN A 44 12.88 -5.65 -11.40
C ASN A 44 12.33 -4.22 -11.43
N CYS A 45 12.99 -3.28 -12.13
CA CYS A 45 12.55 -1.90 -12.30
C CYS A 45 11.97 -1.60 -13.69
N ASN A 46 11.49 -2.63 -14.38
CA ASN A 46 10.88 -2.49 -15.69
C ASN A 46 9.37 -2.16 -15.60
N ALA A 47 8.76 -1.84 -16.74
CA ALA A 47 7.33 -1.52 -16.82
C ALA A 47 6.43 -2.71 -16.48
N VAL A 48 6.94 -3.92 -16.58
CA VAL A 48 6.24 -5.16 -16.25
C VAL A 48 6.06 -5.30 -14.74
N VAL A 49 7.07 -4.93 -13.94
CA VAL A 49 7.03 -5.01 -12.47
C VAL A 49 6.45 -3.75 -11.84
N MET A 50 6.84 -2.57 -12.30
CA MET A 50 6.46 -1.30 -11.65
C MET A 50 5.33 -0.55 -12.35
N GLY A 51 4.81 -1.06 -13.48
CA GLY A 51 3.88 -0.32 -14.32
C GLY A 51 4.48 1.01 -14.79
N GLY A 52 3.67 2.08 -14.79
CA GLY A 52 4.11 3.42 -15.18
C GLY A 52 5.19 4.04 -14.29
N TRP A 53 5.43 3.50 -13.08
CA TRP A 53 6.48 3.99 -12.18
C TRP A 53 7.89 3.67 -12.67
N SER A 54 8.04 2.65 -13.52
CA SER A 54 9.31 2.30 -14.15
C SER A 54 9.97 3.47 -14.90
N LYS A 55 9.17 4.40 -15.44
CA LYS A 55 9.65 5.58 -16.21
C LYS A 55 10.54 6.51 -15.40
N ALA A 56 10.41 6.49 -14.06
CA ALA A 56 11.25 7.30 -13.17
C ALA A 56 12.55 6.60 -12.75
N THR A 57 12.81 5.38 -13.24
CA THR A 57 14.04 4.65 -12.96
C THR A 57 15.21 5.31 -13.67
N LYS A 58 16.26 5.65 -12.92
CA LYS A 58 17.49 6.25 -13.42
C LYS A 58 18.67 5.36 -13.07
N THR A 59 19.49 5.06 -14.06
CA THR A 59 20.76 4.36 -13.91
C THR A 59 21.90 5.38 -13.89
N ARG A 60 22.84 5.23 -12.96
CA ARG A 60 24.06 6.05 -12.89
C ARG A 60 25.28 5.17 -12.74
N LEU A 61 26.28 5.38 -13.59
CA LEU A 61 27.58 4.73 -13.46
C LEU A 61 28.38 5.41 -12.35
N LYS A 62 28.83 4.64 -11.36
CA LYS A 62 29.70 5.13 -10.30
C LYS A 62 31.12 4.68 -10.58
N ILE A 63 31.87 5.53 -11.27
CA ILE A 63 33.23 5.24 -11.77
C ILE A 63 34.17 4.84 -10.62
N THR A 64 34.04 5.46 -9.44
CA THR A 64 34.86 5.16 -8.25
C THR A 64 34.69 3.73 -7.72
N GLN A 65 33.59 3.06 -8.06
CA GLN A 65 33.30 1.68 -7.63
C GLN A 65 33.11 0.75 -8.82
N LEU A 66 33.36 1.23 -10.05
CA LEU A 66 33.13 0.52 -11.32
C LEU A 66 31.79 -0.25 -11.35
N ARG A 67 30.72 0.37 -10.83
CA ARG A 67 29.40 -0.27 -10.71
C ARG A 67 28.27 0.61 -11.20
N LEU A 68 27.18 -0.01 -11.61
CA LEU A 68 25.96 0.69 -12.00
C LEU A 68 25.00 0.78 -10.82
N VAL A 69 24.61 2.00 -10.46
CA VAL A 69 23.64 2.28 -9.39
C VAL A 69 22.28 2.52 -10.02
N VAL A 70 21.28 1.75 -9.57
CA VAL A 70 19.89 1.91 -9.97
C VAL A 70 19.15 2.71 -8.91
N LYS A 71 18.60 3.85 -9.31
CA LYS A 71 17.65 4.62 -8.51
C LYS A 71 16.26 4.46 -9.11
N PHE A 72 15.28 4.15 -8.28
CA PHE A 72 13.88 4.01 -8.68
C PHE A 72 13.00 4.86 -7.78
N GLU A 73 11.74 5.04 -8.16
CA GLU A 73 10.75 5.71 -7.31
C GLU A 73 9.69 4.71 -6.87
N ALA A 74 9.29 4.78 -5.61
CA ALA A 74 8.21 3.98 -5.05
C ALA A 74 7.29 4.86 -4.22
N PRO A 75 5.99 4.52 -4.10
CA PRO A 75 5.06 5.33 -3.35
C PRO A 75 5.24 5.16 -1.84
N VAL A 76 5.08 6.27 -1.13
CA VAL A 76 4.72 6.30 0.28
C VAL A 76 3.21 6.48 0.34
N ILE A 77 2.52 5.54 0.98
CA ILE A 77 1.05 5.51 1.03
C ILE A 77 0.61 5.68 2.48
N PHE A 78 -0.28 6.63 2.74
CA PHE A 78 -0.77 6.95 4.08
C PHE A 78 -2.16 7.55 4.02
N LEU A 79 -2.88 7.57 5.16
CA LEU A 79 -4.18 8.21 5.24
C LEU A 79 -4.14 9.48 6.07
N ALA A 80 -4.69 10.54 5.50
CA ALA A 80 -4.73 11.84 6.12
C ALA A 80 -6.04 12.55 5.75
N PRO A 81 -6.43 13.57 6.52
CA PRO A 81 -7.51 14.47 6.11
C PRO A 81 -7.26 15.01 4.69
N PRO A 82 -8.31 15.21 3.87
CA PRO A 82 -8.15 15.69 2.50
C PRO A 82 -7.38 17.01 2.41
N ARG A 83 -7.58 17.89 3.40
CA ARG A 83 -6.96 19.22 3.50
C ARG A 83 -5.61 19.22 4.22
N ASN A 84 -5.10 18.06 4.63
CA ASN A 84 -3.81 17.99 5.32
C ASN A 84 -2.66 18.35 4.35
N GLU A 85 -1.86 19.31 4.76
CA GLU A 85 -0.64 19.75 4.04
C GLU A 85 0.63 19.09 4.58
N SER A 86 0.55 18.36 5.69
CA SER A 86 1.69 17.69 6.32
C SER A 86 2.19 16.56 5.42
N ARG A 87 3.44 16.69 4.97
CA ARG A 87 4.07 15.71 4.06
C ARG A 87 5.14 14.93 4.82
N PRO A 88 5.24 13.59 4.60
CA PRO A 88 6.36 12.81 5.12
C PRO A 88 7.72 13.34 4.64
N GLU A 89 7.77 13.81 3.39
CA GLU A 89 8.92 14.51 2.82
C GLU A 89 8.47 15.90 2.31
N PRO A 90 8.90 17.02 2.95
CA PRO A 90 8.41 18.35 2.61
C PRO A 90 8.68 18.81 1.17
N SER A 91 9.77 18.30 0.58
CA SER A 91 10.25 18.71 -0.75
C SER A 91 9.52 18.04 -1.93
N LEU A 92 8.71 17.02 -1.67
CA LEU A 92 8.08 16.20 -2.71
C LEU A 92 6.58 16.49 -2.82
N GLU A 93 6.04 16.38 -4.03
CA GLU A 93 4.61 16.52 -4.27
C GLU A 93 3.84 15.36 -3.62
N MET A 94 2.69 15.70 -3.05
CA MET A 94 1.72 14.76 -2.47
C MET A 94 0.38 15.00 -3.14
N TRP A 95 -0.34 13.93 -3.45
CA TRP A 95 -1.68 13.99 -4.01
C TRP A 95 -2.61 12.97 -3.33
N SER A 96 -3.92 13.17 -3.48
CA SER A 96 -4.94 12.21 -3.04
C SER A 96 -5.29 11.24 -4.15
N ALA A 97 -5.67 10.01 -3.79
CA ALA A 97 -6.42 9.15 -4.71
C ALA A 97 -7.88 9.59 -4.75
N GLU A 98 -8.43 9.80 -5.95
CA GLU A 98 -9.79 10.35 -6.12
C GLU A 98 -10.69 9.48 -7.03
N GLY A 99 -10.17 8.42 -7.64
CA GLY A 99 -10.93 7.60 -8.59
C GLY A 99 -11.21 8.32 -9.91
N THR A 100 -10.41 9.36 -10.22
CA THR A 100 -10.51 10.14 -11.47
C THR A 100 -9.38 9.79 -12.42
N GLU A 101 -9.56 10.07 -13.71
CA GLU A 101 -8.49 9.87 -14.70
C GLU A 101 -7.22 10.65 -14.35
N LYS A 102 -7.37 11.90 -13.87
CA LYS A 102 -6.24 12.73 -13.41
C LYS A 102 -5.50 12.09 -12.23
N SER A 103 -6.24 11.55 -11.26
CA SER A 103 -5.67 10.82 -10.11
C SER A 103 -4.89 9.58 -10.55
N CYS A 104 -5.47 8.77 -11.45
CA CYS A 104 -4.82 7.59 -12.00
C CYS A 104 -3.54 7.94 -12.77
N GLN A 105 -3.55 9.02 -13.58
CA GLN A 105 -2.37 9.49 -14.29
C GLN A 105 -1.25 9.93 -13.32
N LYS A 106 -1.59 10.64 -12.23
CA LYS A 106 -0.63 10.97 -11.15
C LYS A 106 -0.07 9.73 -10.47
N ASN A 107 -0.91 8.74 -10.22
CA ASN A 107 -0.51 7.41 -9.73
C ASN A 107 0.18 6.53 -10.79
N ARG A 108 0.42 7.06 -11.99
CA ARG A 108 1.11 6.38 -13.12
C ARG A 108 0.41 5.07 -13.51
N LEU A 109 -0.89 5.06 -13.36
CA LEU A 109 -1.79 3.98 -13.74
C LEU A 109 -2.43 4.30 -15.10
N ASP A 110 -2.68 3.25 -15.89
CA ASP A 110 -3.35 3.37 -17.17
C ASP A 110 -4.87 3.28 -16.97
N TRP A 111 -5.55 4.44 -16.95
CA TRP A 111 -7.00 4.53 -16.77
C TRP A 111 -7.78 3.70 -17.78
N ALA A 112 -7.40 3.77 -19.06
CA ALA A 112 -8.07 3.04 -20.11
C ALA A 112 -7.90 1.53 -19.88
N LYS A 113 -6.69 1.06 -19.62
CA LYS A 113 -6.46 -0.38 -19.34
C LYS A 113 -7.23 -0.87 -18.11
N LEU A 114 -7.28 -0.07 -17.04
CA LEU A 114 -7.95 -0.45 -15.80
C LEU A 114 -9.47 -0.52 -15.93
N PHE A 115 -10.07 0.40 -16.69
CA PHE A 115 -11.51 0.59 -16.68
C PHE A 115 -12.24 0.26 -17.98
N LYS A 116 -11.53 -0.09 -19.06
CA LYS A 116 -12.11 -0.51 -20.35
C LYS A 116 -12.76 -1.89 -20.29
N ASP A 117 -12.31 -2.76 -19.39
CA ASP A 117 -12.85 -4.13 -19.24
C ASP A 117 -14.07 -4.25 -18.31
N LEU A 118 -14.46 -3.18 -17.58
CA LEU A 118 -15.63 -3.22 -16.67
C LEU A 118 -16.98 -3.37 -17.37
N GLY A 119 -17.07 -3.11 -18.67
CA GLY A 119 -18.29 -3.32 -19.45
C GLY A 119 -18.55 -4.79 -19.76
N SER A 120 -17.55 -5.66 -19.65
CA SER A 120 -17.72 -7.09 -19.87
C SER A 120 -18.01 -7.79 -18.54
N LYS A 121 -19.21 -8.37 -18.40
CA LYS A 121 -19.57 -9.29 -17.31
C LYS A 121 -18.74 -10.59 -17.31
N ALA A 122 -17.68 -10.65 -18.10
CA ALA A 122 -16.73 -11.76 -18.09
C ALA A 122 -15.80 -11.53 -16.91
N THR A 123 -16.13 -12.19 -15.78
CA THR A 123 -15.21 -12.56 -14.70
C THR A 123 -14.03 -11.61 -14.59
N GLU A 124 -14.16 -10.52 -13.81
CA GLU A 124 -13.03 -9.66 -13.40
C GLU A 124 -11.81 -10.55 -13.23
N LYS A 125 -10.92 -10.57 -14.23
CA LYS A 125 -9.91 -11.63 -14.34
C LYS A 125 -9.16 -11.59 -13.02
N VAL A 126 -9.30 -12.65 -12.25
CA VAL A 126 -8.44 -12.86 -11.09
C VAL A 126 -7.07 -12.94 -11.73
N HIS A 127 -6.30 -11.86 -11.66
CA HIS A 127 -4.96 -11.74 -12.23
C HIS A 127 -3.98 -12.58 -11.40
N THR A 128 -4.31 -13.86 -11.17
CA THR A 128 -3.44 -14.86 -10.55
C THR A 128 -2.25 -15.21 -11.44
N VAL A 129 -2.28 -14.82 -12.72
CA VAL A 129 -1.27 -15.18 -13.72
C VAL A 129 -0.18 -14.11 -13.88
N ASP A 130 -0.47 -12.82 -13.62
CA ASP A 130 0.52 -11.74 -13.78
C ASP A 130 1.27 -11.45 -12.47
N MET A 131 1.96 -12.46 -11.91
CA MET A 131 2.78 -12.35 -10.67
C MET A 131 3.98 -11.38 -10.77
N GLU A 132 4.11 -10.69 -11.89
CA GLU A 132 5.27 -9.86 -12.21
C GLU A 132 5.14 -8.47 -11.60
N LEU A 133 3.92 -7.90 -11.54
CA LEU A 133 3.68 -6.59 -10.95
C LEU A 133 3.98 -6.55 -9.45
N ALA A 134 4.50 -5.42 -8.99
CA ALA A 134 4.69 -5.16 -7.58
C ALA A 134 3.31 -5.01 -6.90
N THR A 135 3.16 -5.63 -5.73
CA THR A 135 1.88 -5.73 -5.00
C THR A 135 1.25 -4.37 -4.67
N TRP A 136 2.07 -3.35 -4.46
CA TRP A 136 1.60 -2.00 -4.22
C TRP A 136 0.96 -1.35 -5.45
N VAL A 137 1.27 -1.79 -6.68
CA VAL A 137 0.57 -1.34 -7.89
C VAL A 137 -0.87 -1.80 -7.85
N TYR A 138 -1.11 -3.07 -7.46
CA TYR A 138 -2.46 -3.59 -7.25
C TYR A 138 -3.19 -2.86 -6.13
N LEU A 139 -2.49 -2.48 -5.07
CA LEU A 139 -3.07 -1.67 -4.00
C LEU A 139 -3.52 -0.29 -4.52
N LEU A 140 -2.70 0.40 -5.32
CA LEU A 140 -3.09 1.68 -5.93
C LEU A 140 -4.29 1.53 -6.86
N ILE A 141 -4.34 0.45 -7.65
CA ILE A 141 -5.50 0.12 -8.49
C ILE A 141 -6.75 -0.09 -7.63
N ALA A 142 -6.63 -0.83 -6.52
CA ALA A 142 -7.74 -1.08 -5.61
C ALA A 142 -8.28 0.21 -4.98
N ILE A 143 -7.39 1.12 -4.57
CA ILE A 143 -7.77 2.42 -4.00
C ILE A 143 -8.51 3.28 -5.04
N GLU A 144 -7.96 3.41 -6.26
CA GLU A 144 -8.59 4.19 -7.33
C GLU A 144 -9.93 3.60 -7.78
N LYS A 145 -10.03 2.27 -7.83
CA LYS A 145 -11.27 1.55 -8.13
C LYS A 145 -12.30 1.76 -7.03
N MET A 146 -11.90 1.69 -5.76
CA MET A 146 -12.75 1.94 -4.61
C MET A 146 -13.38 3.34 -4.68
N GLU A 147 -12.57 4.37 -4.89
CA GLU A 147 -13.04 5.75 -5.03
C GLU A 147 -14.01 5.93 -6.20
N LYS A 148 -13.67 5.37 -7.37
CA LYS A 148 -14.49 5.49 -8.58
C LYS A 148 -15.83 4.76 -8.44
N ASP A 149 -15.77 3.48 -8.08
CA ASP A 149 -16.95 2.61 -8.03
C ASP A 149 -17.92 3.14 -6.95
N SER A 150 -17.40 3.56 -5.79
CA SER A 150 -18.20 4.19 -4.72
C SER A 150 -18.93 5.45 -5.19
N LYS A 151 -18.21 6.39 -5.81
CA LYS A 151 -18.81 7.64 -6.32
C LYS A 151 -19.83 7.35 -7.41
N SER A 152 -19.54 6.42 -8.32
CA SER A 152 -20.46 6.05 -9.39
C SER A 152 -21.77 5.46 -8.86
N TRP A 153 -21.66 4.62 -7.82
CA TRP A 153 -22.81 4.02 -7.14
C TRP A 153 -23.63 5.05 -6.37
N GLU A 154 -22.98 5.95 -5.63
CA GLU A 154 -23.65 7.05 -4.92
C GLU A 154 -24.42 7.95 -5.88
N LEU A 155 -23.78 8.38 -6.97
CA LEU A 155 -24.43 9.23 -7.99
C LEU A 155 -25.60 8.52 -8.67
N ALA A 156 -25.48 7.22 -8.92
CA ALA A 156 -26.59 6.42 -9.45
C ALA A 156 -27.76 6.35 -8.45
N LYS A 157 -27.49 6.22 -7.15
CA LYS A 157 -28.51 6.24 -6.10
C LYS A 157 -29.21 7.59 -6.00
N PHE A 158 -28.47 8.69 -5.99
CA PHE A 158 -29.06 10.03 -6.01
C PHE A 158 -29.98 10.26 -7.21
N ARG A 159 -29.58 9.78 -8.40
CA ARG A 159 -30.44 9.85 -9.60
C ARG A 159 -31.73 9.04 -9.46
N GLN A 160 -31.68 7.86 -8.83
CA GLN A 160 -32.87 7.05 -8.57
C GLN A 160 -33.83 7.74 -7.60
N GLU A 161 -33.31 8.50 -6.64
CA GLU A 161 -34.09 9.26 -5.66
C GLU A 161 -34.58 10.63 -6.17
N GLY A 162 -34.32 10.96 -7.45
CA GLY A 162 -34.79 12.18 -8.09
C GLY A 162 -33.91 13.41 -7.87
N PHE A 163 -32.73 13.26 -7.26
CA PHE A 163 -31.75 14.33 -7.16
C PHE A 163 -30.98 14.50 -8.50
N PRO A 164 -30.46 15.71 -8.81
CA PRO A 164 -29.84 16.05 -10.09
C PRO A 164 -28.51 15.32 -10.40
N GLY A 165 -28.23 14.17 -9.79
CA GLY A 165 -27.01 13.41 -10.01
C GLY A 165 -25.76 14.16 -9.57
N THR A 166 -25.91 15.09 -8.63
CA THR A 166 -24.85 15.74 -7.86
C THR A 166 -25.06 15.43 -6.40
N VAL A 167 -23.97 15.22 -5.67
CA VAL A 167 -24.00 15.08 -4.21
C VAL A 167 -24.54 16.40 -3.63
N PRO A 168 -25.60 16.39 -2.81
CA PRO A 168 -26.09 17.59 -2.15
C PRO A 168 -24.95 18.30 -1.39
N SER A 169 -24.83 19.62 -1.56
CA SER A 169 -23.80 20.44 -0.90
C SER A 169 -23.89 20.43 0.63
N ASP A 170 -25.04 20.05 1.16
CA ASP A 170 -25.31 19.97 2.60
C ASP A 170 -24.76 18.69 3.25
N LEU A 171 -24.29 17.73 2.44
CA LEU A 171 -23.69 16.50 2.97
C LEU A 171 -22.24 16.75 3.42
N PRO A 172 -21.82 16.13 4.54
CA PRO A 172 -20.47 16.29 5.04
C PRO A 172 -19.45 15.72 4.05
N GLU A 173 -18.37 16.47 3.82
CA GLU A 173 -17.24 16.00 3.01
C GLU A 173 -16.56 14.78 3.69
N PRO A 174 -16.00 13.83 2.91
CA PRO A 174 -15.19 12.77 3.46
C PRO A 174 -14.03 13.33 4.28
N THR A 175 -13.88 12.89 5.53
CA THR A 175 -12.85 13.42 6.45
C THR A 175 -11.53 12.66 6.35
N LEU A 176 -11.45 11.63 5.51
CA LEU A 176 -10.27 10.81 5.33
C LEU A 176 -10.01 10.54 3.84
N ALA A 177 -8.76 10.70 3.42
CA ALA A 177 -8.32 10.42 2.05
C ALA A 177 -7.01 9.63 2.05
N VAL A 178 -6.86 8.76 1.05
CA VAL A 178 -5.59 8.08 0.80
C VAL A 178 -4.65 9.04 0.07
N LYS A 179 -3.52 9.36 0.69
CA LYS A 179 -2.47 10.23 0.15
C LYS A 179 -1.31 9.38 -0.35
N ILE A 180 -0.74 9.82 -1.47
CA ILE A 180 0.42 9.20 -2.11
C ILE A 180 1.50 10.24 -2.30
N GLN A 181 2.74 9.86 -2.00
CA GLN A 181 3.94 10.64 -2.28
C GLN A 181 4.99 9.76 -2.95
N ALA A 182 5.55 10.17 -4.09
CA ALA A 182 6.65 9.45 -4.73
C ALA A 182 7.95 9.69 -3.96
N LYS A 183 8.67 8.63 -3.59
CA LYS A 183 9.98 8.72 -2.94
C LYS A 183 11.04 7.98 -3.73
N GLN A 184 12.18 8.63 -3.95
CA GLN A 184 13.33 8.02 -4.61
C GLN A 184 14.04 7.03 -3.66
N ARG A 185 14.38 5.86 -4.18
CA ARG A 185 15.05 4.76 -3.48
C ARG A 185 16.17 4.17 -4.33
N SER A 186 17.06 3.41 -3.70
CA SER A 186 18.08 2.60 -4.37
C SER A 186 18.20 1.24 -3.69
N PHE A 187 18.50 0.19 -4.46
CA PHE A 187 18.74 -1.15 -3.90
C PHE A 187 20.03 -1.23 -3.08
N ASP A 188 20.95 -0.26 -3.26
CA ASP A 188 22.19 -0.18 -2.50
C ASP A 188 21.97 0.05 -1.00
N THR A 189 20.86 0.70 -0.61
CA THR A 189 20.57 0.95 0.80
C THR A 189 19.89 -0.23 1.49
N ILE A 190 19.23 -1.11 0.72
CA ILE A 190 18.42 -2.22 1.24
C ILE A 190 18.66 -3.46 0.37
N PRO A 191 19.75 -4.22 0.62
CA PRO A 191 20.14 -5.37 -0.20
C PRO A 191 19.22 -6.59 -0.02
N ALA A 192 18.44 -6.65 1.07
CA ALA A 192 17.52 -7.76 1.35
C ALA A 192 16.36 -7.85 0.34
N MET A 193 16.02 -6.73 -0.31
CA MET A 193 14.85 -6.63 -1.18
C MET A 193 15.24 -6.80 -2.65
N LYS A 194 14.67 -7.81 -3.30
CA LYS A 194 14.86 -8.03 -4.75
C LYS A 194 13.91 -7.20 -5.60
N LYS A 195 12.67 -7.02 -5.14
CA LYS A 195 11.62 -6.25 -5.84
C LYS A 195 11.45 -4.84 -5.23
N PRO A 196 11.06 -3.84 -6.03
CA PRO A 196 10.75 -2.51 -5.51
C PRO A 196 9.53 -2.56 -4.57
N PHE A 197 9.63 -1.87 -3.44
CA PHE A 197 8.61 -1.89 -2.39
C PHE A 197 8.12 -0.48 -2.06
N ALA A 198 6.83 -0.37 -1.75
CA ALA A 198 6.22 0.84 -1.21
C ALA A 198 6.47 0.95 0.30
N THR A 199 6.30 2.14 0.86
CA THR A 199 6.43 2.39 2.31
C THR A 199 5.10 2.86 2.88
N SER A 200 4.69 2.29 4.01
CA SER A 200 3.54 2.75 4.81
C SER A 200 3.80 2.43 6.28
N THR A 201 3.00 2.99 7.18
CA THR A 201 2.99 2.60 8.60
C THR A 201 1.99 1.48 8.81
N ILE A 202 2.19 0.65 9.85
CA ILE A 202 1.25 -0.43 10.19
C ILE A 202 -0.15 0.16 10.44
N SER A 203 -0.22 1.30 11.13
CA SER A 203 -1.50 1.96 11.42
C SER A 203 -2.26 2.33 10.15
N HIS A 204 -1.59 2.98 9.19
CA HIS A 204 -2.20 3.28 7.91
C HIS A 204 -2.54 2.03 7.11
N LEU A 205 -1.77 0.95 7.25
CA LEU A 205 -2.09 -0.31 6.58
C LEU A 205 -3.37 -0.96 7.14
N VAL A 206 -3.57 -0.89 8.46
CA VAL A 206 -4.80 -1.34 9.13
C VAL A 206 -5.99 -0.47 8.67
N GLU A 207 -5.81 0.85 8.62
CA GLU A 207 -6.83 1.79 8.13
C GLU A 207 -7.17 1.56 6.64
N LEU A 208 -6.16 1.35 5.79
CA LEU A 208 -6.34 1.01 4.37
C LEU A 208 -7.10 -0.30 4.20
N ALA A 209 -6.77 -1.32 4.99
CA ALA A 209 -7.47 -2.60 4.97
C ALA A 209 -8.96 -2.39 5.27
N ALA A 210 -9.28 -1.62 6.31
CA ALA A 210 -10.68 -1.34 6.68
C ALA A 210 -11.45 -0.62 5.56
N ILE A 211 -10.88 0.43 4.95
CA ILE A 211 -11.53 1.18 3.87
C ILE A 211 -11.74 0.32 2.62
N LEU A 212 -10.82 -0.60 2.33
CA LEU A 212 -10.96 -1.55 1.23
C LEU A 212 -11.95 -2.68 1.54
N GLY A 213 -12.53 -2.74 2.75
CA GLY A 213 -13.43 -3.82 3.17
C GLY A 213 -12.69 -5.12 3.52
N ILE A 214 -11.40 -5.03 3.85
CA ILE A 214 -10.54 -6.12 4.27
C ILE A 214 -10.50 -6.14 5.79
N TYR A 215 -10.70 -7.32 6.38
CA TYR A 215 -10.71 -7.45 7.83
C TYR A 215 -9.66 -8.47 8.29
N TRP A 216 -9.06 -8.20 9.46
CA TRP A 216 -7.99 -9.02 10.00
C TRP A 216 -8.54 -10.35 10.53
N LYS A 217 -7.96 -11.46 10.07
CA LYS A 217 -8.20 -12.81 10.59
C LYS A 217 -7.19 -13.15 11.67
N VAL A 218 -5.93 -12.76 11.45
CA VAL A 218 -4.83 -12.93 12.38
C VAL A 218 -4.04 -11.62 12.39
N PHE A 219 -3.89 -11.03 13.57
CA PHE A 219 -3.05 -9.87 13.79
C PHE A 219 -2.21 -10.13 15.03
N ASP A 220 -1.15 -10.91 14.87
CA ASP A 220 -0.28 -11.34 15.96
C ASP A 220 1.07 -10.66 15.83
N ARG A 221 1.31 -9.69 16.73
CA ARG A 221 2.56 -8.93 16.78
C ARG A 221 3.69 -9.71 17.43
N ASP A 222 3.38 -10.65 18.32
CA ASP A 222 4.38 -11.39 19.07
C ASP A 222 5.00 -12.48 18.18
N ASN A 223 4.15 -13.18 17.42
CA ASN A 223 4.58 -14.22 16.48
C ASN A 223 4.85 -13.69 15.06
N ASN A 224 4.69 -12.39 14.81
CA ASN A 224 4.86 -11.74 13.50
C ASN A 224 3.99 -12.38 12.39
N GLN A 225 2.76 -12.76 12.74
CA GLN A 225 1.81 -13.35 11.80
C GLN A 225 0.67 -12.36 11.53
N TYR A 226 0.53 -11.98 10.26
CA TYR A 226 -0.49 -11.02 9.85
C TYR A 226 -1.24 -11.55 8.64
N ARG A 227 -2.56 -11.69 8.76
CA ARG A 227 -3.44 -12.11 7.66
C ARG A 227 -4.75 -11.37 7.75
N ALA A 228 -5.10 -10.66 6.68
CA ALA A 228 -6.38 -10.02 6.49
C ALA A 228 -6.97 -10.42 5.14
N GLU A 229 -8.29 -10.59 5.11
CA GLU A 229 -9.02 -10.96 3.89
C GLU A 229 -10.37 -10.26 3.88
N GLY A 230 -10.86 -9.91 2.70
CA GLY A 230 -12.19 -9.30 2.56
C GLY A 230 -12.33 -8.57 1.24
N ASN A 231 -13.58 -8.40 0.80
CA ASN A 231 -13.94 -7.69 -0.45
C ASN A 231 -13.10 -8.10 -1.68
N GLY A 232 -12.75 -9.38 -1.82
CA GLY A 232 -11.95 -9.88 -2.94
C GLY A 232 -10.45 -9.60 -2.88
N TYR A 233 -9.94 -9.15 -1.73
CA TYR A 233 -8.51 -8.92 -1.49
C TYR A 233 -7.98 -9.76 -0.32
N SER A 234 -6.67 -10.00 -0.33
CA SER A 234 -5.90 -10.61 0.75
C SER A 234 -4.65 -9.78 1.05
N LEU A 235 -4.33 -9.66 2.33
CA LEU A 235 -3.16 -8.97 2.83
C LEU A 235 -2.43 -9.90 3.80
N THR A 236 -1.21 -10.31 3.44
CA THR A 236 -0.39 -11.21 4.25
C THR A 236 0.90 -10.51 4.63
N GLY A 237 1.27 -10.54 5.92
CA GLY A 237 2.47 -9.90 6.43
C GLY A 237 3.47 -10.90 7.02
N SER A 238 4.75 -10.60 6.88
CA SER A 238 5.85 -11.35 7.48
C SER A 238 7.00 -10.43 7.86
N ARG A 239 7.79 -10.82 8.86
CA ARG A 239 8.96 -10.05 9.30
C ARG A 239 10.17 -10.33 8.40
N ILE A 240 10.80 -9.28 7.90
CA ILE A 240 12.10 -9.32 7.24
C ILE A 240 13.14 -8.76 8.23
N ALA A 241 14.19 -9.54 8.46
CA ALA A 241 15.33 -9.09 9.27
C ALA A 241 15.87 -7.74 8.75
N ASP A 242 16.18 -6.83 9.67
CA ASP A 242 16.76 -5.49 9.40
C ASP A 242 15.89 -4.50 8.61
N LEU A 243 14.72 -4.89 8.11
CA LEU A 243 13.81 -4.02 7.35
C LEU A 243 12.47 -3.77 8.05
N GLY A 244 12.04 -4.68 8.92
CA GLY A 244 10.76 -4.59 9.63
C GLY A 244 9.73 -5.58 9.08
N ILE A 245 8.50 -5.14 8.88
CA ILE A 245 7.40 -6.00 8.43
C ILE A 245 7.12 -5.71 6.96
N GLN A 246 7.12 -6.76 6.13
CA GLN A 246 6.69 -6.70 4.76
C GLN A 246 5.25 -7.20 4.66
N PHE A 247 4.44 -6.52 3.85
CA PHE A 247 3.12 -6.98 3.46
C PHE A 247 3.04 -7.26 1.97
N VAL A 248 2.29 -8.30 1.63
CA VAL A 248 1.95 -8.73 0.27
C VAL A 248 0.44 -8.54 0.12
N PHE A 249 0.05 -7.76 -0.89
CA PHE A 249 -1.33 -7.45 -1.22
C PHE A 249 -1.72 -8.18 -2.50
N GLU A 250 -2.82 -8.91 -2.48
CA GLU A 250 -3.26 -9.76 -3.58
C GLU A 250 -4.76 -9.59 -3.83
N LYS A 251 -5.17 -9.66 -5.11
CA LYS A 251 -6.57 -9.77 -5.49
C LYS A 251 -6.94 -11.25 -5.56
N THR A 252 -7.82 -11.69 -4.65
CA THR A 252 -8.24 -13.09 -4.52
C THR A 252 -9.62 -13.36 -5.11
N GLY A 253 -10.44 -12.33 -5.33
CA GLY A 253 -11.81 -12.52 -5.82
C GLY A 253 -12.45 -11.25 -6.35
N HIS A 254 -13.78 -11.28 -6.45
CA HIS A 254 -14.59 -10.15 -6.89
C HIS A 254 -14.64 -9.05 -5.83
N THR A 255 -14.59 -7.80 -6.28
CA THR A 255 -14.55 -6.61 -5.44
C THR A 255 -15.80 -5.77 -5.68
N ALA A 256 -16.50 -5.36 -4.61
CA ALA A 256 -17.70 -4.54 -4.71
C ALA A 256 -17.66 -3.37 -3.73
N PHE A 257 -17.76 -2.15 -4.26
CA PHE A 257 -17.73 -0.90 -3.49
C PHE A 257 -19.07 -0.17 -3.54
N GLU A 258 -20.14 -0.91 -3.27
CA GLU A 258 -21.51 -0.44 -3.37
C GLU A 258 -22.12 -0.25 -1.96
N ALA A 259 -23.30 -0.82 -1.70
CA ALA A 259 -24.07 -0.64 -0.47
C ALA A 259 -23.34 -1.03 0.83
N ARG A 260 -22.35 -1.93 0.76
CA ARG A 260 -21.62 -2.46 1.93
C ARG A 260 -20.22 -1.87 2.09
N ARG A 261 -19.87 -0.83 1.32
CA ARG A 261 -18.55 -0.20 1.41
C ARG A 261 -18.38 0.52 2.75
N VAL A 262 -17.14 0.64 3.19
CA VAL A 262 -16.77 1.52 4.28
C VAL A 262 -16.58 2.92 3.70
N ILE A 263 -17.22 3.93 4.31
CA ILE A 263 -17.03 5.32 3.92
C ILE A 263 -15.72 5.81 4.55
N PRO A 264 -14.78 6.39 3.79
CA PRO A 264 -13.53 6.92 4.33
C PRO A 264 -13.78 8.12 5.26
N THR A 265 -13.94 7.84 6.55
CA THR A 265 -14.08 8.87 7.60
C THR A 265 -13.01 8.72 8.68
N SER A 266 -12.74 9.79 9.41
CA SER A 266 -11.74 9.83 10.48
C SER A 266 -12.04 8.81 11.59
N GLU A 267 -13.30 8.47 11.84
CA GLU A 267 -13.73 7.43 12.80
C GLU A 267 -13.22 6.05 12.44
N VAL A 268 -12.92 5.78 11.16
CA VAL A 268 -12.32 4.51 10.75
C VAL A 268 -11.00 4.30 11.48
N LYS A 269 -10.21 5.37 11.69
CA LYS A 269 -8.96 5.29 12.46
C LYS A 269 -9.23 4.81 13.89
N GLU A 270 -10.24 5.37 14.54
CA GLU A 270 -10.59 5.01 15.92
C GLU A 270 -11.08 3.56 16.01
N LEU A 271 -11.99 3.18 15.12
CA LEU A 271 -12.59 1.85 15.10
C LEU A 271 -11.54 0.76 14.86
N CYS A 272 -10.56 1.03 13.99
CA CYS A 272 -9.43 0.14 13.74
C CYS A 272 -8.59 -0.16 14.99
N PHE A 273 -8.61 0.72 15.98
CA PHE A 273 -7.89 0.57 17.25
C PHE A 273 -8.84 0.40 18.44
N GLY A 274 -10.03 -0.16 18.20
CA GLY A 274 -10.95 -0.57 19.25
C GLY A 274 -11.65 0.57 19.98
N ARG A 275 -11.64 1.79 19.43
CA ARG A 275 -12.34 2.94 19.98
C ARG A 275 -13.58 3.25 19.16
N VAL A 276 -14.73 3.27 19.82
CA VAL A 276 -16.01 3.56 19.15
C VAL A 276 -16.56 4.88 19.70
N PRO A 277 -16.53 5.97 18.92
CA PRO A 277 -17.13 7.23 19.34
C PRO A 277 -18.65 7.08 19.46
N THR A 278 -19.24 7.71 20.48
CA THR A 278 -20.69 7.74 20.67
C THR A 278 -21.30 9.07 20.27
N LEU A 279 -22.64 9.10 20.23
CA LEU A 279 -23.41 10.32 19.97
C LEU A 279 -23.17 11.41 21.03
N PHE A 280 -22.61 11.07 22.19
CA PHE A 280 -22.33 12.01 23.27
C PHE A 280 -21.00 12.75 23.10
N ARG A 281 -20.13 12.29 22.20
CA ARG A 281 -18.85 12.94 21.95
C ARG A 281 -19.05 14.21 21.11
N LYS A 282 -18.54 15.33 21.63
CA LYS A 282 -18.40 16.56 20.85
C LYS A 282 -17.10 16.51 20.06
N LYS A 283 -17.18 16.59 18.74
CA LYS A 283 -15.99 16.77 17.90
C LYS A 283 -15.47 18.19 18.03
N VAL A 284 -14.20 18.34 18.43
CA VAL A 284 -13.53 19.65 18.50
C VAL A 284 -13.08 20.10 17.10
N ASN A 285 -12.62 19.16 16.28
CA ASN A 285 -12.26 19.37 14.88
C ASN A 285 -12.97 18.32 14.02
N TYR A 286 -13.72 18.78 13.02
CA TYR A 286 -14.44 17.89 12.10
C TYR A 286 -13.51 17.16 11.13
N ASP A 287 -12.37 17.77 10.77
CA ASP A 287 -11.42 17.21 9.80
C ASP A 287 -10.47 16.19 10.42
N GLU A 288 -9.98 16.48 11.64
CA GLU A 288 -9.06 15.59 12.35
C GLU A 288 -9.31 15.65 13.85
N ASP A 289 -10.14 14.73 14.32
CA ASP A 289 -10.27 14.49 15.74
C ASP A 289 -9.07 13.63 16.17
N VAL A 290 -8.12 14.23 16.88
CA VAL A 290 -6.95 13.54 17.45
C VAL A 290 -7.15 13.23 18.94
N ASP A 291 -8.32 13.57 19.52
CA ASP A 291 -8.56 13.32 20.95
C ASP A 291 -8.57 11.82 21.25
N TRP A 292 -8.87 10.97 20.27
CA TRP A 292 -8.68 9.53 20.41
C TRP A 292 -7.23 9.15 20.68
N GLN A 293 -6.22 9.92 20.28
CA GLN A 293 -4.82 9.57 20.58
C GLN A 293 -4.44 9.82 22.04
N LYS A 294 -5.20 10.65 22.76
CA LYS A 294 -4.96 10.93 24.17
C LYS A 294 -5.34 9.71 25.02
N GLU A 295 -4.66 9.55 26.16
CA GLU A 295 -5.10 8.59 27.17
C GLU A 295 -6.53 8.93 27.59
N LEU A 296 -7.42 7.95 27.51
CA LEU A 296 -8.79 8.11 27.98
C LEU A 296 -8.71 8.28 29.50
N LYS A 297 -9.09 9.46 29.99
CA LYS A 297 -9.38 9.65 31.41
C LYS A 297 -10.67 8.89 31.68
N THR A 298 -10.55 7.62 32.05
CA THR A 298 -11.69 6.85 32.55
C THR A 298 -12.29 7.59 33.74
N SER A 299 -13.60 7.43 33.91
CA SER A 299 -14.41 8.25 34.80
C SER A 299 -14.18 7.91 36.27
N SER A 300 -12.97 8.10 36.79
CA SER A 300 -12.59 7.77 38.17
C SER A 300 -12.98 8.86 39.19
N GLY A 301 -14.12 9.53 39.01
CA GLY A 301 -14.49 10.69 39.83
C GLY A 301 -15.97 10.76 40.17
N THR A 302 -16.79 11.36 39.31
CA THR A 302 -18.22 11.57 39.57
C THR A 302 -18.94 11.91 38.27
N GLY A 303 -19.32 10.89 37.49
CA GLY A 303 -20.14 11.03 36.28
C GLY A 303 -19.71 10.08 35.16
N ILE A 304 -20.69 9.42 34.53
CA ILE A 304 -20.44 8.51 33.40
C ILE A 304 -20.18 9.36 32.14
N LYS A 305 -18.95 9.43 31.65
CA LYS A 305 -18.66 9.98 30.31
C LYS A 305 -18.63 8.86 29.28
N VAL A 306 -19.79 8.52 28.72
CA VAL A 306 -19.92 7.52 27.62
C VAL A 306 -19.49 8.11 26.27
N GLU A 307 -18.51 9.03 26.22
CA GLU A 307 -18.13 9.71 24.97
C GLU A 307 -17.44 8.74 23.99
N ILE A 308 -16.66 7.79 24.50
CA ILE A 308 -15.94 6.79 23.72
C ILE A 308 -16.09 5.42 24.40
N LEU A 309 -16.44 4.40 23.63
CA LEU A 309 -16.48 3.00 24.07
C LEU A 309 -15.15 2.33 23.76
N GLN A 310 -14.59 1.61 24.74
CA GLN A 310 -13.37 0.82 24.55
C GLN A 310 -13.73 -0.64 24.26
N MET A 311 -13.35 -1.09 23.08
CA MET A 311 -13.72 -2.38 22.52
C MET A 311 -12.49 -3.14 21.98
N SER A 312 -11.28 -2.75 22.39
CA SER A 312 -10.03 -3.30 21.84
C SER A 312 -9.72 -4.68 22.42
N SER A 313 -10.09 -4.92 23.67
CA SER A 313 -9.93 -6.20 24.36
C SER A 313 -11.22 -6.61 25.08
N VAL A 314 -11.28 -7.87 25.49
CA VAL A 314 -12.43 -8.41 26.23
C VAL A 314 -12.56 -7.75 27.61
N GLU A 315 -11.43 -7.40 28.22
CA GLU A 315 -11.34 -6.67 29.47
C GLU A 315 -11.86 -5.23 29.32
N GLU A 316 -11.44 -4.53 28.26
CA GLU A 316 -11.92 -3.18 27.94
C GLU A 316 -13.43 -3.16 27.64
N ILE A 317 -13.95 -4.20 26.97
CA ILE A 317 -15.38 -4.37 26.74
C ILE A 317 -16.11 -4.50 28.08
N ALA A 318 -15.60 -5.30 29.01
CA ALA A 318 -16.21 -5.48 30.32
C ALA A 318 -16.19 -4.19 31.15
N GLU A 319 -15.10 -3.42 31.09
CA GLU A 319 -15.00 -2.10 31.72
C GLU A 319 -16.02 -1.13 31.10
N THR A 320 -16.11 -1.08 29.78
CA THR A 320 -17.08 -0.25 29.06
C THR A 320 -18.53 -0.61 29.40
N LEU A 321 -18.86 -1.90 29.50
CA LEU A 321 -20.18 -2.37 29.94
C LEU A 321 -20.49 -1.95 31.37
N THR A 322 -19.49 -1.97 32.25
CA THR A 322 -19.61 -1.49 33.64
C THR A 322 -19.88 0.02 33.66
N GLN A 323 -19.16 0.79 32.84
CA GLN A 323 -19.35 2.24 32.70
C GLN A 323 -20.75 2.59 32.19
N ILE A 324 -21.33 1.79 31.29
CA ILE A 324 -22.70 1.99 30.78
C ILE A 324 -23.77 1.56 31.80
N GLY A 325 -23.39 0.89 32.90
CA GLY A 325 -24.32 0.43 33.94
C GLY A 325 -24.91 -0.96 33.68
N CYS A 326 -24.28 -1.79 32.85
CA CYS A 326 -24.68 -3.18 32.68
C CYS A 326 -24.48 -3.99 33.98
N ASN A 327 -25.30 -5.03 34.17
CA ASN A 327 -25.24 -5.85 35.38
C ASN A 327 -23.92 -6.63 35.49
N GLY A 328 -23.53 -6.95 36.72
CA GLY A 328 -22.29 -7.71 37.00
C GLY A 328 -22.24 -9.09 36.31
N ASN A 329 -23.39 -9.72 36.08
CA ASN A 329 -23.44 -11.01 35.39
C ASN A 329 -23.07 -10.91 33.90
N THR A 330 -23.39 -9.80 33.24
CA THR A 330 -23.06 -9.56 31.83
C THR A 330 -21.58 -9.18 31.67
N THR A 331 -21.01 -8.42 32.61
CA THR A 331 -19.59 -8.07 32.59
C THR A 331 -18.70 -9.28 32.91
N LEU A 332 -19.14 -10.13 33.85
CA LEU A 332 -18.48 -11.41 34.16
C LEU A 332 -18.49 -12.39 32.98
N TYR A 333 -19.53 -12.35 32.13
CA TYR A 333 -19.62 -13.20 30.94
C TYR A 333 -18.46 -12.98 29.95
N TYR A 334 -17.99 -11.74 29.83
CA TYR A 334 -16.85 -11.40 28.97
C TYR A 334 -15.52 -11.84 29.60
N THR A 335 -15.35 -11.69 30.92
CA THR A 335 -14.12 -12.09 31.62
C THR A 335 -13.95 -13.62 31.73
N ASP A 336 -15.04 -14.40 31.67
CA ASP A 336 -15.05 -15.86 31.80
C ASP A 336 -14.57 -16.68 30.57
N LYS A 337 -14.03 -16.02 29.51
CA LYS A 337 -13.50 -16.67 28.29
C LYS A 337 -14.44 -17.68 27.60
N LYS A 338 -15.76 -17.54 27.74
CA LYS A 338 -16.74 -18.39 27.05
C LYS A 338 -16.78 -18.05 25.55
N LYS A 339 -16.93 -19.07 24.69
CA LYS A 339 -16.92 -18.94 23.22
C LYS A 339 -17.79 -17.77 22.75
N HIS A 340 -17.14 -16.73 22.21
CA HIS A 340 -17.82 -15.63 21.55
C HIS A 340 -18.43 -16.13 20.23
N ARG A 341 -19.75 -16.00 20.08
CA ARG A 341 -20.40 -16.06 18.76
C ARG A 341 -20.44 -14.63 18.24
N HIS A 342 -19.87 -14.39 17.06
CA HIS A 342 -20.03 -13.12 16.36
C HIS A 342 -21.53 -12.88 16.11
N LEU A 343 -21.99 -11.64 16.32
CA LEU A 343 -23.36 -11.21 15.99
C LEU A 343 -23.68 -11.34 14.49
N PHE A 344 -22.63 -11.42 13.66
CA PHE A 344 -22.72 -11.77 12.25
C PHE A 344 -21.93 -13.06 12.00
N PRO A 345 -22.53 -14.24 12.20
CA PRO A 345 -22.01 -15.44 11.57
C PRO A 345 -22.17 -15.23 10.06
N GLY A 346 -21.04 -15.24 9.34
CA GLY A 346 -21.06 -15.13 7.88
C GLY A 346 -22.04 -16.13 7.30
N SER A 347 -22.97 -15.64 6.49
CA SER A 347 -23.76 -16.43 5.55
C SER A 347 -22.87 -16.93 4.41
#